data_AF-A0A2E1ABS3-F1
#
_entry.id   AF-A0A2E1ABS3-F1
#
_cell.length_a   1.000
_cell.length_b   1.000
_cell.length_c   1.000
_cell.angle_alpha   90.00
_cell.angle_beta   90.00
_cell.angle_gamma   90.00
#
_symmetry.space_group_name_H-M   'P 1'
#
loop_
_entity.id
_entity.type
_entity.pdbx_description
1 polymer ?
#
loop_
_entity_poly.entity_id
_entity_poly.type
_entity_poly.pdbx_seq_one_letter_code
_entity_poly.pdbx_strand_id
1 'polypeptide(L)'
;MSGETLRKSLARLLKMAALLATWGFILFILAMFTEFIMAPWDTAITQPDIGTWQRTLNDFFDLGPGQWLVATAVVLGNVYIAFRLWLKRNRLPWRFIINNALFVWLLFPLMMLAFRLNSIIFPYPDVLYDPNYRGYHLSIVPGVVALAVIAMWFMVQNRLHDKRKRKRQSEDVARAPDVSRLVDGEQLTGRQSAEMDNSLLQDAHSQ
;
A
#
# COMPACT_ATOMS: atom_id res chain seq x y z
N MET A 1 -12.44 22.56 -29.53
CA MET A 1 -12.34 21.61 -28.39
C MET A 1 -13.72 21.52 -27.73
N SER A 2 -14.35 20.34 -27.63
CA SER A 2 -15.72 20.24 -27.08
C SER A 2 -15.69 20.46 -25.55
N GLY A 3 -16.75 21.05 -24.97
CA GLY A 3 -16.82 21.28 -23.52
C GLY A 3 -16.62 20.01 -22.68
N GLU A 4 -16.93 18.84 -23.23
CA GLU A 4 -16.71 17.54 -22.57
C GLU A 4 -15.22 17.20 -22.41
N THR A 5 -14.39 17.50 -23.41
CA THR A 5 -12.94 17.27 -23.34
C THR A 5 -12.27 18.14 -22.28
N LEU A 6 -12.73 19.39 -22.11
CA LEU A 6 -12.25 20.29 -21.08
C LEU A 6 -12.60 19.76 -19.68
N ARG A 7 -13.86 19.37 -19.45
CA ARG A 7 -14.31 18.79 -18.17
C ARG A 7 -13.53 17.53 -17.79
N LYS A 8 -13.29 16.63 -18.75
CA LYS A 8 -12.50 15.41 -18.53
C LYS A 8 -11.04 15.71 -18.18
N SER A 9 -10.44 16.73 -18.80
CA SER A 9 -9.06 17.13 -18.56
C SER A 9 -8.91 17.78 -17.19
N LEU A 10 -9.79 18.72 -16.85
CA LEU A 10 -9.84 19.35 -15.53
C LEU A 10 -10.00 18.32 -14.41
N ALA A 11 -10.90 17.35 -14.58
CA ALA A 11 -11.10 16.28 -13.59
C ALA A 11 -9.87 15.38 -13.42
N ARG A 12 -9.01 15.22 -14.43
CA ARG A 12 -7.74 14.48 -14.28
C ARG A 12 -6.71 15.31 -13.51
N LEU A 13 -6.58 16.60 -13.85
CA LEU A 13 -5.67 17.51 -13.16
C LEU A 13 -6.00 17.60 -11.67
N LEU A 14 -7.28 17.76 -11.31
CA LEU A 14 -7.71 17.79 -9.91
C LEU A 14 -7.33 16.51 -9.15
N LYS A 15 -7.44 15.34 -9.78
CA LYS A 15 -7.04 14.06 -9.15
C LYS A 15 -5.52 13.96 -8.98
N MET A 16 -4.74 14.45 -9.94
CA MET A 16 -3.28 14.49 -9.82
C MET A 16 -2.84 15.43 -8.71
N ALA A 17 -3.42 16.64 -8.68
CA ALA A 17 -3.15 17.62 -7.63
C ALA A 17 -3.51 17.07 -6.25
N ALA A 18 -4.69 16.44 -6.10
CA ALA A 18 -5.09 15.82 -4.85
C ALA A 18 -4.14 14.68 -4.43
N LEU A 19 -3.65 13.87 -5.37
CA LEU A 19 -2.69 12.81 -5.08
C LEU A 19 -1.34 13.38 -4.62
N LEU A 20 -0.80 14.37 -5.33
CA LEU A 20 0.42 15.10 -4.94
C LEU A 20 0.27 15.72 -3.55
N ALA A 21 -0.87 16.35 -3.27
CA ALA A 21 -1.17 16.91 -1.96
C ALA A 21 -1.16 15.83 -0.86
N THR A 22 -1.74 14.64 -1.12
CA THR A 22 -1.68 13.54 -0.13
C THR A 22 -0.27 13.03 0.12
N TRP A 23 0.61 13.02 -0.89
CA TRP A 23 2.01 12.65 -0.71
C TRP A 23 2.79 13.70 0.07
N GLY A 24 2.61 14.99 -0.24
CA GLY A 24 3.21 16.08 0.53
C GLY A 24 2.75 16.05 1.99
N PHE A 25 1.47 15.77 2.23
CA PHE A 25 0.95 15.66 3.59
C PHE A 25 1.51 14.44 4.35
N ILE A 26 1.60 13.27 3.70
CA ILE A 26 2.26 12.09 4.29
C ILE A 26 3.73 12.37 4.59
N LEU A 27 4.46 13.01 3.67
CA LEU A 27 5.86 13.39 3.86
C LEU A 27 6.01 14.24 5.13
N PHE A 28 5.19 15.29 5.26
CA PHE A 28 5.22 16.19 6.40
C PHE A 28 4.89 15.48 7.71
N ILE A 29 3.79 14.72 7.76
CA ILE A 29 3.38 13.99 8.97
C ILE A 29 4.45 12.97 9.40
N LEU A 30 5.02 12.22 8.46
CA LEU A 30 6.06 11.24 8.77
C LEU A 30 7.37 11.90 9.20
N ALA A 31 7.73 13.05 8.64
CA ALA A 31 8.91 13.80 9.08
C ALA A 31 8.75 14.23 10.54
N MET A 32 7.60 14.83 10.90
CA MET A 32 7.30 15.18 12.30
C MET A 32 7.35 13.97 13.24
N PHE A 33 6.73 12.85 12.87
CA PHE A 33 6.80 11.64 13.71
C PHE A 33 8.22 11.07 13.80
N THR A 34 9.00 11.15 12.72
CA THR A 34 10.40 10.70 12.73
C THR A 34 11.22 11.52 13.70
N GLU A 35 11.05 12.84 13.72
CA GLU A 35 11.67 13.72 14.70
C GLU A 35 11.25 13.36 16.14
N PHE A 36 9.95 13.27 16.43
CA PHE A 36 9.47 12.90 17.77
C PHE A 36 9.97 11.53 18.28
N ILE A 37 10.21 10.58 17.38
CA ILE A 37 10.68 9.23 17.72
C ILE A 37 12.22 9.20 17.82
N MET A 38 12.92 9.82 16.87
CA MET A 38 14.36 9.64 16.69
C MET A 38 15.21 10.76 17.31
N ALA A 39 14.59 11.89 17.64
CA ALA A 39 15.17 13.00 18.39
C ALA A 39 14.39 13.26 19.69
N PRO A 40 14.33 12.29 20.63
CA PRO A 40 13.49 12.44 21.82
C PRO A 40 13.96 13.58 22.74
N TRP A 41 15.21 14.04 22.64
CA TRP A 41 15.78 15.11 23.47
C TRP A 41 15.58 16.53 22.94
N ASP A 42 14.95 16.71 21.77
CA ASP A 42 14.72 18.05 21.19
C ASP A 42 14.04 19.00 22.20
N THR A 43 13.07 18.49 22.96
CA THR A 43 12.35 19.27 24.00
C THR A 43 12.87 19.07 25.43
N ALA A 44 13.95 18.30 25.62
CA ALA A 44 14.49 18.00 26.93
C ALA A 44 15.38 19.14 27.45
N ILE A 45 15.24 19.49 28.73
CA ILE A 45 16.16 20.45 29.40
C ILE A 45 17.56 19.84 29.48
N THR A 46 17.63 18.55 29.81
CA THR A 46 18.87 17.79 29.89
C THR A 46 19.08 16.97 28.63
N GLN A 47 20.20 17.20 27.95
CA GLN A 47 20.58 16.51 26.72
C GLN A 47 21.87 15.70 26.96
N PRO A 48 22.09 14.59 26.23
CA PRO A 48 23.35 13.85 26.32
C PRO A 48 24.54 14.73 25.92
N ASP A 49 25.70 14.50 26.55
CA ASP A 49 26.92 15.26 26.26
C ASP A 49 27.34 15.14 24.78
N ILE A 50 27.96 16.22 24.28
CA ILE A 50 28.53 16.26 22.92
C ILE A 50 29.57 15.17 22.76
N GLY A 51 29.54 14.47 21.62
CA GLY A 51 30.45 13.36 21.31
C GLY A 51 29.91 11.99 21.70
N THR A 52 28.78 11.92 22.41
CA THR A 52 28.06 10.66 22.62
C THR A 52 27.28 10.25 21.37
N TRP A 53 27.13 8.94 21.13
CA TRP A 53 26.36 8.45 19.98
C TRP A 53 24.89 8.87 20.05
N GLN A 54 24.33 8.99 21.26
CA GLN A 54 22.96 9.45 21.49
C GLN A 54 22.79 10.89 21.00
N ARG A 55 23.73 11.77 21.36
CA ARG A 55 23.72 13.17 20.92
C ARG A 55 23.85 13.27 19.40
N THR A 56 24.83 12.58 18.81
CA THR A 56 25.02 12.60 17.35
C THR A 56 23.80 12.09 16.59
N LEU A 57 23.14 11.04 17.09
CA LEU A 57 21.93 10.51 16.47
C LEU A 57 20.75 11.47 16.61
N ASN A 58 20.53 12.04 17.79
CA ASN A 58 19.50 13.05 18.02
C ASN A 58 19.68 14.23 17.06
N ASP A 59 20.88 14.82 17.00
CA ASP A 59 21.18 16.00 16.17
C ASP A 59 21.06 15.73 14.67
N PHE A 60 21.21 14.47 14.23
CA PHE A 60 20.95 14.09 12.84
C PHE A 60 19.47 14.17 12.46
N PHE A 61 18.58 13.89 13.42
CA PHE A 61 17.13 13.89 13.23
C PHE A 61 16.45 15.20 13.66
N ASP A 62 17.03 15.93 14.61
CA ASP A 62 16.56 17.24 15.08
C ASP A 62 16.87 18.31 14.03
N LEU A 63 15.83 18.79 13.34
CA LEU A 63 15.91 19.76 12.23
C LEU A 63 16.89 19.41 11.08
N GLY A 64 17.56 18.26 11.14
CA GLY A 64 18.56 17.80 10.20
C GLY A 64 17.96 17.11 8.96
N PRO A 65 18.81 16.56 8.08
CA PRO A 65 18.36 15.76 6.93
C PRO A 65 17.73 14.43 7.36
N GLY A 66 18.02 13.93 8.57
CA GLY A 66 17.53 12.65 9.07
C GLY A 66 16.01 12.59 9.19
N GLN A 67 15.34 13.67 9.61
CA GLN A 67 13.87 13.71 9.75
C GLN A 67 13.16 13.39 8.42
N TRP A 68 13.76 13.80 7.30
CA TRP A 68 13.18 13.63 5.98
C TRP A 68 13.48 12.27 5.36
N LEU A 69 14.52 11.58 5.83
CA LEU A 69 15.02 10.35 5.21
C LEU A 69 13.95 9.25 5.18
N VAL A 70 13.33 8.98 6.34
CA VAL A 70 12.30 7.94 6.47
C VAL A 70 11.05 8.32 5.68
N ALA A 71 10.58 9.56 5.86
CA ALA A 71 9.40 10.07 5.17
C ALA A 71 9.56 10.02 3.64
N THR A 72 10.73 10.42 3.12
CA THR A 72 11.05 10.41 1.69
C THR A 72 11.07 8.99 1.15
N ALA A 73 11.74 8.05 1.84
CA ALA A 73 11.78 6.65 1.42
C ALA A 73 10.36 6.05 1.33
N VAL A 74 9.51 6.32 2.31
CA VAL A 74 8.11 5.87 2.34
C VAL A 74 7.30 6.49 1.20
N VAL A 75 7.41 7.80 0.98
CA VAL A 75 6.69 8.46 -0.11
C VAL A 75 7.18 7.97 -1.47
N LEU A 76 8.49 7.78 -1.69
CA LEU A 76 9.02 7.22 -2.93
C LEU A 76 8.51 5.80 -3.19
N GLY A 77 8.48 4.96 -2.16
CA GLY A 77 7.87 3.63 -2.26
C GLY A 77 6.39 3.70 -2.66
N ASN A 78 5.65 4.66 -2.08
CA ASN A 78 4.24 4.87 -2.42
C ASN A 78 4.05 5.36 -3.86
N VAL A 79 4.85 6.33 -4.28
CA VAL A 79 4.88 6.89 -5.65
C VAL A 79 5.19 5.78 -6.65
N TYR A 80 6.17 4.93 -6.36
CA TYR A 80 6.54 3.79 -7.22
C TYR A 80 5.34 2.84 -7.44
N ILE A 81 4.65 2.45 -6.37
CA ILE A 81 3.46 1.57 -6.45
C ILE A 81 2.34 2.27 -7.24
N ALA A 82 2.07 3.54 -6.93
CA ALA A 82 1.05 4.33 -7.61
C ALA A 82 1.35 4.48 -9.11
N PHE A 83 2.59 4.76 -9.48
CA PHE A 83 3.05 4.90 -10.86
C PHE A 83 2.90 3.58 -11.64
N ARG A 84 3.34 2.45 -11.07
CA ARG A 84 3.15 1.13 -11.68
C ARG A 84 1.69 0.79 -11.94
N LEU A 85 0.80 1.25 -11.07
CA LEU A 85 -0.64 1.04 -11.19
C LEU A 85 -1.30 2.01 -12.18
N TRP A 86 -0.81 3.26 -12.23
CA TRP A 86 -1.24 4.28 -13.16
C TRP A 86 -1.02 3.85 -14.61
N LEU A 87 0.20 3.39 -14.94
CA LEU A 87 0.57 2.93 -16.29
C LEU A 87 -0.38 1.86 -16.84
N LYS A 88 -0.97 1.04 -15.97
CA LYS A 88 -1.90 -0.01 -16.37
C LYS A 88 -3.35 0.48 -16.51
N ARG A 89 -3.77 1.55 -15.80
CA ARG A 89 -5.20 1.84 -15.57
C ARG A 89 -5.51 3.29 -15.14
N ASN A 90 -6.36 3.99 -15.91
CA ASN A 90 -6.78 5.39 -15.70
C ASN A 90 -7.76 5.68 -14.52
N ARG A 91 -8.26 4.68 -13.79
CA ARG A 91 -9.29 4.87 -12.71
C ARG A 91 -8.79 4.61 -11.29
N LEU A 92 -7.48 4.49 -11.06
CA LEU A 92 -6.91 4.23 -9.73
C LEU A 92 -6.64 5.43 -8.81
N PRO A 93 -6.57 6.71 -9.23
CA PRO A 93 -6.07 7.76 -8.34
C PRO A 93 -6.93 7.97 -7.10
N TRP A 94 -8.25 7.86 -7.22
CA TRP A 94 -9.16 7.99 -6.07
C TRP A 94 -8.93 6.95 -4.97
N ARG A 95 -8.57 5.71 -5.34
CA ARG A 95 -8.31 4.66 -4.35
C ARG A 95 -7.03 4.95 -3.56
N PHE A 96 -6.02 5.51 -4.23
CA PHE A 96 -4.80 5.96 -3.57
C PHE A 96 -5.08 7.13 -2.64
N ILE A 97 -5.81 8.14 -3.09
CA ILE A 97 -6.19 9.29 -2.26
C ILE A 97 -6.92 8.82 -0.99
N ILE A 98 -7.95 7.97 -1.13
CA ILE A 98 -8.70 7.45 0.03
C ILE A 98 -7.79 6.63 0.95
N ASN A 99 -6.94 5.76 0.39
CA ASN A 99 -6.05 4.92 1.19
C ASN A 99 -4.94 5.71 1.89
N ASN A 100 -4.47 6.81 1.28
CA ASN A 100 -3.52 7.74 1.86
C ASN A 100 -4.18 8.52 3.02
N ALA A 101 -5.40 9.01 2.81
CA ALA A 101 -6.17 9.69 3.84
C ALA A 101 -6.46 8.78 5.05
N LEU A 102 -6.91 7.54 4.81
CA LEU A 102 -7.14 6.55 5.87
C LEU A 102 -5.87 6.22 6.65
N PHE A 103 -4.73 6.11 5.96
CA PHE A 103 -3.45 5.88 6.62
C PHE A 103 -3.09 7.01 7.57
N VAL A 104 -3.14 8.26 7.13
CA VAL A 104 -2.81 9.40 7.99
C VAL A 104 -3.81 9.49 9.15
N TRP A 105 -5.10 9.29 8.88
CA TRP A 105 -6.14 9.32 9.89
C TRP A 105 -5.97 8.23 10.96
N LEU A 106 -5.52 7.02 10.59
CA LEU A 106 -5.25 5.93 11.53
C LEU A 106 -3.90 6.08 12.24
N LEU A 107 -2.89 6.64 11.58
CA LEU A 107 -1.55 6.80 12.14
C LEU A 107 -1.61 7.67 13.41
N PHE A 108 -2.34 8.79 13.37
CA PHE A 108 -2.39 9.72 14.49
C PHE A 108 -2.91 9.11 15.82
N PRO A 109 -4.12 8.51 15.90
CA PRO A 109 -4.62 7.91 17.15
C PRO A 109 -3.79 6.71 17.59
N LEU A 110 -3.24 5.91 16.65
CA LEU A 110 -2.36 4.80 16.99
C LEU A 110 -1.05 5.28 17.60
N MET A 111 -0.48 6.37 17.08
CA MET A 111 0.72 6.99 17.66
C MET A 111 0.44 7.56 19.05
N MET A 112 -0.68 8.27 19.24
CA MET A 112 -1.09 8.76 20.58
C MET A 112 -1.22 7.62 21.59
N LEU A 113 -1.87 6.52 21.20
CA LEU A 113 -1.98 5.33 22.02
C LEU A 113 -0.60 4.70 22.28
N ALA A 114 0.26 4.62 21.27
CA ALA A 114 1.60 4.05 21.38
C ALA A 114 2.48 4.82 22.36
N PHE A 115 2.48 6.15 22.32
CA PHE A 115 3.17 6.98 23.30
C PHE A 115 2.64 6.73 24.71
N ARG A 116 1.31 6.61 24.87
CA ARG A 116 0.73 6.33 26.19
C ARG A 116 1.13 4.95 26.71
N LEU A 117 1.07 3.92 25.87
CA LEU A 117 1.50 2.56 26.23
C LEU A 117 3.00 2.51 26.53
N ASN A 118 3.82 3.27 25.81
CA ASN A 118 5.24 3.34 26.09
C ASN A 118 5.50 3.85 27.51
N SER A 119 4.79 4.89 27.94
CA SER A 119 4.94 5.43 29.31
C SER A 119 4.54 4.45 30.41
N ILE A 120 3.76 3.41 30.08
CA ILE A 120 3.36 2.36 31.02
C ILE A 120 4.40 1.23 31.04
N ILE A 121 4.91 0.83 29.87
CA ILE A 121 5.86 -0.29 29.72
C ILE A 121 7.27 0.14 30.14
N PHE A 122 7.67 1.36 29.78
CA PHE A 122 8.96 1.96 30.09
C PHE A 122 8.70 3.23 30.91
N PRO A 123 8.43 3.10 32.22
CA PRO A 123 8.19 4.24 33.08
C PRO A 123 9.46 5.09 33.23
N TYR A 124 9.25 6.36 33.58
CA TYR A 124 10.35 7.28 33.90
C TYR A 124 11.11 6.77 35.13
N PRO A 125 12.45 6.89 35.16
CA PRO A 125 13.23 6.54 36.34
C PRO A 125 12.91 7.47 37.50
N ASP A 126 12.67 6.92 38.69
CA ASP A 126 12.27 7.67 39.89
C ASP A 126 13.33 8.68 40.38
N VAL A 127 14.58 8.52 39.93
CA VAL A 127 15.78 9.16 40.53
C VAL A 127 16.12 10.53 39.91
N LEU A 128 15.51 10.90 38.79
CA LEU A 128 15.56 12.26 38.27
C LEU A 128 14.13 12.74 38.06
N TYR A 129 13.63 13.54 38.99
CA TYR A 129 12.41 14.34 38.82
C TYR A 129 12.67 15.49 37.84
N ASP A 130 13.29 15.20 36.68
CA ASP A 130 13.29 16.09 35.54
C ASP A 130 12.01 15.76 34.75
N PRO A 131 10.95 16.58 34.84
CA PRO A 131 9.73 16.36 34.07
C PRO A 131 9.96 16.40 32.56
N ASN A 132 11.16 16.81 32.12
CA ASN A 132 11.59 16.83 30.73
C ASN A 132 12.64 15.76 30.41
N TYR A 133 12.88 14.78 31.30
CA TYR A 133 13.71 13.63 30.97
C TYR A 133 13.11 12.94 29.75
N ARG A 134 13.93 12.79 28.71
CA ARG A 134 13.58 12.05 27.52
C ARG A 134 14.67 11.02 27.25
N GLY A 135 14.34 9.96 26.53
CA GLY A 135 15.34 9.01 26.08
C GLY A 135 14.78 8.02 25.07
N TYR A 136 15.67 7.32 24.38
CA TYR A 136 15.28 6.39 23.31
C TYR A 136 14.33 5.26 23.76
N HIS A 137 14.32 4.90 25.05
CA HIS A 137 13.35 3.93 25.59
C HIS A 137 11.89 4.44 25.48
N LEU A 138 11.68 5.76 25.41
CA LEU A 138 10.35 6.36 25.18
C LEU A 138 9.87 6.25 23.74
N SER A 139 10.77 5.91 22.82
CA SER A 139 10.53 5.86 21.37
C SER A 139 10.32 4.44 20.84
N ILE A 140 10.51 3.41 21.66
CA ILE A 140 10.47 2.01 21.23
C ILE A 140 9.07 1.64 20.73
N VAL A 141 8.04 1.79 21.57
CA VAL A 141 6.67 1.40 21.22
C VAL A 141 6.12 2.26 20.07
N PRO A 142 6.25 3.60 20.07
CA PRO A 142 5.86 4.44 18.94
C PRO A 142 6.56 4.06 17.64
N GLY A 143 7.87 3.79 17.68
CA GLY A 143 8.64 3.36 16.51
C GLY A 143 8.16 2.05 15.92
N VAL A 144 7.92 1.03 16.76
CA VAL A 144 7.39 -0.27 16.33
C VAL A 144 5.99 -0.13 15.75
N VAL A 145 5.11 0.66 16.38
CA VAL A 145 3.75 0.89 15.88
C VAL A 145 3.78 1.64 14.54
N ALA A 146 4.60 2.67 14.40
CA ALA A 146 4.77 3.40 13.14
C ALA A 146 5.22 2.46 12.01
N LEU A 147 6.24 1.63 12.25
CA LEU A 147 6.72 0.65 11.27
C LEU A 147 5.63 -0.36 10.88
N ALA A 148 4.88 -0.89 11.86
CA ALA A 148 3.80 -1.83 11.60
C ALA A 148 2.66 -1.22 10.77
N VAL A 149 2.26 0.02 11.07
CA VAL A 149 1.22 0.74 10.32
C VAL A 149 1.68 1.04 8.90
N ILE A 150 2.93 1.49 8.71
CA ILE A 150 3.52 1.70 7.38
C ILE A 150 3.56 0.39 6.57
N ALA A 151 4.02 -0.71 7.18
CA ALA A 151 4.07 -2.01 6.52
C ALA A 151 2.67 -2.49 6.12
N MET A 152 1.69 -2.41 7.02
CA MET A 152 0.30 -2.78 6.76
C MET A 152 -0.29 -1.95 5.62
N TRP A 153 -0.04 -0.64 5.61
CA TRP A 153 -0.47 0.27 4.56
C TRP A 153 0.07 -0.13 3.18
N PHE A 154 1.36 -0.44 3.08
CA PHE A 154 1.96 -0.95 1.84
C PHE A 154 1.37 -2.30 1.41
N MET A 155 1.12 -3.21 2.36
CA MET A 155 0.46 -4.49 2.06
C MET A 155 -0.95 -4.29 1.49
N VAL A 156 -1.73 -3.37 2.06
CA VAL A 156 -3.08 -3.04 1.57
C VAL A 156 -3.00 -2.48 0.14
N GLN A 157 -2.06 -1.59 -0.14
CA GLN A 157 -1.86 -1.03 -1.48
C GLN A 157 -1.48 -2.10 -2.51
N ASN A 158 -0.58 -3.01 -2.16
CA ASN A 158 -0.20 -4.12 -3.01
C ASN A 158 -1.39 -5.07 -3.27
N ARG A 159 -2.23 -5.35 -2.28
CA ARG A 159 -3.44 -6.20 -2.46
C ARG A 159 -4.49 -5.59 -3.40
N LEU A 160 -4.55 -4.26 -3.52
CA LEU A 160 -5.45 -3.60 -4.48
C LEU A 160 -5.07 -3.90 -5.94
N HIS A 161 -3.81 -4.27 -6.22
CA HIS A 161 -3.35 -4.73 -7.53
C HIS A 161 -3.93 -6.12 -7.87
N ASP A 162 -3.86 -7.07 -6.93
CA ASP A 162 -4.06 -8.50 -7.22
C ASP A 162 -5.52 -8.92 -7.34
N LYS A 163 -6.42 -8.40 -6.48
CA LYS A 163 -7.84 -8.79 -6.46
C LYS A 163 -8.53 -8.62 -7.82
N ARG A 164 -8.10 -7.65 -8.62
CA ARG A 164 -8.68 -7.39 -9.95
C ARG A 164 -8.08 -8.23 -11.07
N LYS A 165 -6.84 -8.73 -10.93
CA LYS A 165 -6.28 -9.69 -11.89
C LYS A 165 -7.09 -10.98 -11.84
N ARG A 166 -7.38 -11.45 -10.62
CA ARG A 166 -8.23 -12.63 -10.37
C ARG A 166 -9.64 -12.47 -10.92
N LYS A 167 -10.30 -11.32 -10.67
CA LYS A 167 -11.65 -11.07 -11.19
C LYS A 167 -11.73 -11.09 -12.73
N ARG A 168 -10.75 -10.50 -13.41
CA ARG A 168 -10.69 -10.56 -14.88
C ARG A 168 -10.49 -11.99 -15.37
N GLN A 169 -9.54 -12.71 -14.79
CA GLN A 169 -9.28 -14.09 -15.16
C GLN A 169 -10.51 -14.99 -14.94
N SER A 170 -11.27 -14.80 -13.85
CA SER A 170 -12.52 -15.55 -13.64
C SER A 170 -13.62 -15.17 -14.63
N GLU A 171 -13.71 -13.89 -15.03
CA GLU A 171 -14.67 -13.44 -16.05
C GLU A 171 -14.29 -13.97 -17.45
N ASP A 172 -13.00 -14.02 -17.76
CA ASP A 172 -12.49 -14.57 -19.01
C ASP A 172 -12.70 -16.09 -19.08
N VAL A 173 -12.49 -16.81 -17.98
CA VAL A 173 -12.80 -18.25 -17.88
C VAL A 173 -14.32 -18.50 -17.99
N ALA A 174 -15.16 -17.66 -17.39
CA ALA A 174 -16.62 -17.80 -17.49
C ALA A 174 -17.17 -17.41 -18.87
N ARG A 175 -16.44 -16.61 -19.65
CA ARG A 175 -16.79 -16.24 -21.03
C ARG A 175 -16.14 -17.11 -22.09
N ALA A 176 -15.13 -17.88 -21.72
CA ALA A 176 -14.59 -18.89 -22.63
C ALA A 176 -15.77 -19.78 -23.04
N PRO A 177 -16.04 -19.93 -24.36
CA PRO A 177 -17.08 -20.83 -24.82
C PRO A 177 -16.85 -22.19 -24.16
N ASP A 178 -17.92 -22.82 -23.69
CA ASP A 178 -17.88 -24.12 -23.00
C ASP A 178 -17.28 -25.15 -23.97
N VAL A 179 -15.95 -25.26 -23.99
CA VAL A 179 -15.20 -26.05 -24.99
C VAL A 179 -15.56 -27.53 -24.83
N SER A 180 -15.99 -27.95 -23.64
CA SER A 180 -16.64 -29.23 -23.37
C SER A 180 -17.83 -29.50 -24.31
N ARG A 181 -18.69 -28.50 -24.62
CA ARG A 181 -19.79 -28.67 -25.58
C ARG A 181 -19.33 -28.82 -27.02
N LEU A 182 -18.17 -28.28 -27.37
CA LEU A 182 -17.60 -28.46 -28.70
C LEU A 182 -16.98 -29.86 -28.85
N VAL A 183 -16.38 -30.40 -27.79
CA VAL A 183 -15.84 -31.76 -27.76
C VAL A 183 -16.96 -32.81 -27.83
N ASP A 184 -18.09 -32.59 -27.17
CA ASP A 184 -19.25 -33.50 -27.26
C ASP A 184 -19.87 -33.53 -28.67
N GLY A 185 -19.84 -32.39 -29.39
CA GLY A 185 -20.32 -32.30 -30.78
C GLY A 185 -19.42 -33.04 -31.79
N GLU A 186 -18.10 -32.96 -31.62
CA GLU A 186 -17.14 -33.72 -32.46
C GLU A 186 -17.20 -35.22 -32.20
N GLN A 187 -17.41 -35.66 -30.95
CA GLN A 187 -17.57 -37.09 -30.66
C GLN A 187 -18.87 -37.66 -31.26
N LEU A 188 -19.95 -36.90 -31.28
CA LEU A 188 -21.22 -37.32 -31.90
C LEU A 188 -21.12 -37.43 -33.43
N THR A 189 -20.41 -36.51 -34.09
CA THR A 189 -20.18 -36.59 -35.56
C THR A 189 -19.22 -37.71 -35.95
N GLY A 190 -18.19 -37.97 -35.13
CA GLY A 190 -17.32 -39.13 -35.32
C GLY A 190 -18.05 -40.47 -35.17
N ARG A 191 -18.96 -40.59 -34.19
CA ARG A 191 -19.75 -41.80 -33.98
C ARG A 191 -20.77 -42.06 -35.10
N GLN A 192 -21.45 -41.01 -35.57
CA GLN A 192 -22.39 -41.14 -36.70
C GLN A 192 -21.69 -41.52 -38.00
N SER A 193 -20.49 -40.99 -38.27
CA SER A 193 -19.72 -41.40 -39.46
C SER A 193 -19.30 -42.87 -39.40
N ALA A 194 -18.90 -43.35 -38.22
CA ALA A 194 -18.53 -44.76 -38.05
C ALA A 194 -19.73 -45.74 -38.15
N GLU A 195 -20.93 -45.34 -37.72
CA GLU A 195 -22.14 -46.16 -37.91
C GLU A 195 -22.60 -46.20 -39.37
N MET A 196 -22.46 -45.10 -40.11
CA MET A 196 -22.88 -45.02 -41.51
C MET A 196 -21.99 -45.86 -42.45
N ASP A 197 -20.68 -45.92 -42.18
CA ASP A 197 -19.77 -46.81 -42.92
C ASP A 197 -20.09 -48.30 -42.68
N ASN A 198 -20.55 -48.66 -41.48
CA ASN A 198 -20.91 -50.05 -41.17
C ASN A 198 -22.21 -50.49 -41.86
N SER A 199 -23.20 -49.59 -42.03
CA SER A 199 -24.43 -49.95 -42.75
C SER A 199 -24.19 -50.16 -44.25
N LEU A 200 -23.32 -49.34 -44.87
CA LEU A 200 -22.97 -49.50 -46.29
C LEU A 200 -22.23 -50.82 -46.58
N LEU A 201 -21.42 -51.30 -45.63
CA LEU A 201 -20.76 -52.60 -45.75
C LEU A 201 -21.71 -53.80 -45.60
N GLN A 202 -22.79 -53.68 -44.82
CA GLN A 202 -23.80 -54.74 -44.73
C GLN A 202 -24.62 -54.90 -46.01
N ASP A 203 -25.01 -53.79 -46.64
CA ASP A 203 -25.81 -53.84 -47.88
C ASP A 203 -25.02 -54.44 -49.06
N ALA A 204 -23.70 -54.26 -49.10
CA ALA A 204 -22.83 -54.81 -50.14
C ALA A 204 -22.67 -56.34 -50.11
N HIS A 205 -22.97 -57.00 -48.98
CA HIS A 205 -22.90 -58.46 -48.85
C HIS A 205 -24.22 -59.18 -49.13
N SER A 206 -25.29 -58.44 -49.43
CA SER A 206 -26.64 -58.96 -49.71
C SER A 206 -27.01 -59.04 -51.21
N GLN A 207 -26.05 -58.80 -52.12
CA GLN A 207 -26.20 -59.03 -53.57
C GLN A 207 -25.37 -60.22 -54.02
#